data_AF-A0A7S4KKE5-F1
#
_entry.id   AF-A0A7S4KKE5-F1
#
_cell.length_a   1.000
_cell.length_b   1.000
_cell.length_c   1.000
_cell.angle_alpha   90.00
_cell.angle_beta   90.00
_cell.angle_gamma   90.00
#
_symmetry.space_group_name_H-M   'P 1'
#
loop_
_entity.id
_entity.type
_entity.pdbx_description
1 polymer ?
#
loop_
_entity_poly.entity_id
_entity_poly.type
_entity_poly.pdbx_seq_one_letter_code
_entity_poly.pdbx_strand_id
1 'polypeptide(L)'
;KQIEEEESEKEKQTPLWFRQLVGWSFPFYCLPGIWMYIMYLPILIIVPSCMFFREIAKRTVARETPDRYMGEVLSGIFASLFFWSSVVWFLWVGEAQSAFEFSAFSIACIILISLYCHLKFLSDPGAIEPDMISYFRYSYERGEANTARFCDTCMSFRPIRSKHCSDCGICVYRKDHHCYFIHKCIGAENHRAFFLFHFLHIILQYFFIHF
;
A
#
# COMPACT_ATOMS: atom_id res chain seq x y z
N LYS A 1 -26.83 20.98 9.82
CA LYS A 1 -27.32 20.38 8.54
C LYS A 1 -26.19 19.89 7.65
N GLN A 2 -25.43 20.73 6.93
CA GLN A 2 -24.34 20.21 6.07
C GLN A 2 -23.22 19.49 6.85
N ILE A 3 -22.84 19.98 8.03
CA ILE A 3 -21.82 19.35 8.89
C ILE A 3 -22.33 18.03 9.50
N GLU A 4 -23.60 17.99 9.90
CA GLU A 4 -24.26 16.77 10.42
C GLU A 4 -24.45 15.71 9.32
N GLU A 5 -24.66 16.13 8.08
CA GLU A 5 -24.71 15.25 6.90
C GLU A 5 -23.33 14.65 6.61
N GLU A 6 -22.25 15.46 6.63
CA GLU A 6 -20.86 15.00 6.49
C GLU A 6 -20.42 14.05 7.63
N GLU A 7 -20.82 14.32 8.87
CA GLU A 7 -20.56 13.42 10.01
C GLU A 7 -21.33 12.10 9.87
N SER A 8 -22.59 12.14 9.43
CA SER A 8 -23.38 10.92 9.16
C SER A 8 -22.86 10.10 7.98
N GLU A 9 -22.22 10.74 6.99
CA GLU A 9 -21.55 10.06 5.88
C GLU A 9 -20.22 9.44 6.29
N LYS A 10 -19.44 10.11 7.15
CA LYS A 10 -18.23 9.53 7.77
C LYS A 10 -18.55 8.33 8.65
N GLU A 11 -19.66 8.36 9.40
CA GLU A 11 -20.08 7.25 10.26
C GLU A 11 -20.53 6.01 9.45
N LYS A 12 -20.97 6.21 8.19
CA LYS A 12 -21.29 5.13 7.24
C LYS A 12 -20.09 4.63 6.43
N GLN A 13 -18.92 5.26 6.53
CA GLN A 13 -17.72 4.77 5.85
C GLN A 13 -17.20 3.51 6.54
N THR A 14 -17.19 2.40 5.82
CA THR A 14 -16.58 1.15 6.28
C THR A 14 -15.12 1.40 6.68
N PRO A 15 -14.63 0.81 7.79
CA PRO A 15 -13.30 1.09 8.30
C PRO A 15 -12.21 0.81 7.26
N LEU A 16 -11.20 1.68 7.19
CA LEU A 16 -10.14 1.64 6.18
C LEU A 16 -9.45 0.28 6.08
N TRP A 17 -9.18 -0.37 7.22
CA TRP A 17 -8.56 -1.70 7.25
C TRP A 17 -9.44 -2.78 6.60
N PHE A 18 -10.77 -2.70 6.73
CA PHE A 18 -11.72 -3.65 6.16
C PHE A 18 -11.85 -3.44 4.64
N ARG A 19 -11.82 -2.18 4.20
CA ARG A 19 -11.78 -1.83 2.77
C ARG A 19 -10.51 -2.28 2.11
N GLN A 20 -9.36 -2.02 2.74
CA GLN A 20 -8.06 -2.51 2.31
C GLN A 20 -8.05 -4.03 2.23
N LEU A 21 -8.59 -4.74 3.24
CA LEU A 21 -8.70 -6.20 3.20
C LEU A 21 -9.49 -6.70 1.97
N VAL A 22 -10.61 -6.07 1.65
CA VAL A 22 -11.49 -6.42 0.51
C VAL A 22 -10.85 -6.05 -0.84
N GLY A 23 -10.27 -4.85 -0.96
CA GLY A 23 -9.57 -4.39 -2.17
C GLY A 23 -8.31 -5.20 -2.42
N TRP A 24 -7.59 -5.59 -1.37
CA TRP A 24 -6.42 -6.45 -1.45
C TRP A 24 -6.80 -7.85 -1.89
N SER A 25 -7.91 -8.41 -1.40
CA SER A 25 -8.32 -9.78 -1.74
C SER A 25 -8.69 -9.96 -3.21
N PHE A 26 -9.27 -8.96 -3.89
CA PHE A 26 -9.72 -9.09 -5.29
C PHE A 26 -8.65 -9.62 -6.27
N PRO A 27 -7.40 -9.13 -6.25
CA PRO A 27 -6.39 -9.59 -7.20
C PRO A 27 -5.68 -10.88 -6.77
N PHE A 28 -5.79 -11.29 -5.50
CA PHE A 28 -5.23 -12.57 -5.03
C PHE A 28 -5.96 -13.74 -5.66
N TYR A 29 -7.18 -13.55 -6.17
CA TYR A 29 -7.96 -14.58 -6.84
C TYR A 29 -7.81 -14.55 -8.37
N CYS A 30 -7.62 -13.38 -8.98
CA CYS A 30 -7.72 -13.27 -10.44
C CYS A 30 -6.37 -13.47 -11.17
N LEU A 31 -5.23 -13.23 -10.52
CA LEU A 31 -3.89 -13.49 -11.08
C LEU A 31 -3.44 -14.96 -11.02
N PRO A 32 -3.62 -15.71 -9.92
CA PRO A 32 -3.47 -17.17 -9.98
C PRO A 32 -4.55 -17.79 -10.86
N GLY A 33 -5.69 -17.13 -11.09
CA GLY A 33 -6.70 -17.60 -12.03
C GLY A 33 -6.18 -17.80 -13.46
N ILE A 34 -5.24 -16.98 -13.92
CA ILE A 34 -4.65 -17.10 -15.27
C ILE A 34 -3.51 -18.14 -15.30
N TRP A 35 -2.76 -18.27 -14.21
CA TRP A 35 -1.65 -19.24 -14.11
C TRP A 35 -2.15 -20.67 -13.77
N MET A 36 -3.19 -20.79 -12.95
CA MET A 36 -3.94 -22.02 -12.68
C MET A 36 -4.88 -22.42 -13.84
N TYR A 37 -5.24 -21.49 -14.72
CA TYR A 37 -5.88 -21.84 -16.01
C TYR A 37 -4.96 -22.67 -16.90
N ILE A 38 -3.63 -22.54 -16.72
CA ILE A 38 -2.62 -23.34 -17.45
C ILE A 38 -2.35 -24.69 -16.75
N MET A 39 -2.66 -24.83 -15.45
CA MET A 39 -2.52 -26.11 -14.72
C MET A 39 -3.78 -26.42 -13.88
N TYR A 40 -4.70 -27.21 -14.48
CA TYR A 40 -5.82 -28.00 -13.91
C TYR A 40 -5.91 -27.95 -12.36
N LEU A 41 -6.88 -27.36 -11.63
CA LEU A 41 -8.37 -27.30 -11.69
C LEU A 41 -8.84 -26.40 -10.49
N PRO A 42 -10.10 -25.89 -10.37
CA PRO A 42 -11.14 -25.61 -11.35
C PRO A 42 -11.53 -24.11 -11.42
N ILE A 43 -11.81 -23.67 -12.64
CA ILE A 43 -12.50 -22.43 -13.01
C ILE A 43 -13.80 -22.20 -12.20
N LEU A 44 -14.41 -23.26 -11.67
CA LEU A 44 -15.66 -23.26 -10.88
C LEU A 44 -15.54 -22.64 -9.49
N ILE A 45 -14.34 -22.46 -8.92
CA ILE A 45 -14.15 -21.77 -7.62
C ILE A 45 -13.63 -20.35 -7.86
N ILE A 46 -12.71 -20.20 -8.81
CA ILE A 46 -11.99 -18.95 -9.08
C ILE A 46 -12.90 -17.89 -9.71
N VAL A 47 -13.71 -18.27 -10.71
CA VAL A 47 -14.60 -17.31 -11.38
C VAL A 47 -15.69 -16.80 -10.42
N PRO A 48 -16.38 -17.66 -9.63
CA PRO A 48 -17.33 -17.17 -8.65
C PRO A 48 -16.71 -16.33 -7.54
N SER A 49 -15.48 -16.65 -7.09
CA SER A 49 -14.79 -15.84 -6.08
C SER A 49 -14.34 -14.48 -6.65
N CYS A 50 -13.73 -14.42 -7.83
CA CYS A 50 -13.45 -13.14 -8.51
C CYS A 50 -14.72 -12.32 -8.74
N MET A 51 -15.84 -12.95 -9.11
CA MET A 51 -17.13 -12.25 -9.28
C MET A 51 -17.73 -11.77 -7.95
N PHE A 52 -17.61 -12.55 -6.88
CA PHE A 52 -18.05 -12.21 -5.54
C PHE A 52 -17.25 -11.03 -4.97
N PHE A 53 -15.91 -11.09 -5.04
CA PHE A 53 -15.04 -9.99 -4.62
C PHE A 53 -15.23 -8.74 -5.48
N ARG A 54 -15.49 -8.87 -6.79
CA ARG A 54 -15.87 -7.73 -7.65
C ARG A 54 -17.16 -7.07 -7.19
N GLU A 55 -18.15 -7.87 -6.83
CA GLU A 55 -19.46 -7.37 -6.41
C GLU A 55 -19.41 -6.74 -5.01
N ILE A 56 -18.61 -7.30 -4.09
CA ILE A 56 -18.32 -6.67 -2.81
C ILE A 56 -17.56 -5.36 -3.03
N ALA A 57 -16.46 -5.35 -3.80
CA ALA A 57 -15.68 -4.15 -4.08
C ALA A 57 -16.54 -3.06 -4.73
N LYS A 58 -17.45 -3.41 -5.65
CA LYS A 58 -18.43 -2.47 -6.19
C LYS A 58 -19.38 -1.94 -5.11
N ARG A 59 -19.80 -2.75 -4.13
CA ARG A 59 -20.74 -2.30 -3.10
C ARG A 59 -20.08 -1.51 -1.97
N THR A 60 -18.83 -1.79 -1.63
CA THR A 60 -18.08 -1.14 -0.55
C THR A 60 -17.22 0.04 -1.02
N VAL A 61 -16.75 0.02 -2.27
CA VAL A 61 -15.79 0.99 -2.83
C VAL A 61 -16.41 1.89 -3.92
N ALA A 62 -17.57 1.58 -4.52
CA ALA A 62 -18.20 2.48 -5.50
C ALA A 62 -18.73 3.80 -4.93
N ARG A 63 -18.52 4.07 -3.65
CA ARG A 63 -18.73 5.39 -3.04
C ARG A 63 -17.47 6.28 -3.08
N GLU A 64 -16.37 5.80 -3.63
CA GLU A 64 -15.11 6.53 -3.67
C GLU A 64 -14.84 7.20 -5.01
N THR A 65 -13.97 8.21 -4.99
CA THR A 65 -13.46 8.82 -6.22
C THR A 65 -12.73 7.77 -7.08
N PRO A 66 -12.80 7.86 -8.42
CA PRO A 66 -12.20 6.88 -9.32
C PRO A 66 -10.72 6.57 -9.03
N ASP A 67 -9.97 7.59 -8.62
CA ASP A 67 -8.54 7.50 -8.33
C ASP A 67 -8.24 6.66 -7.07
N ARG A 68 -9.09 6.75 -6.04
CA ARG A 68 -8.93 5.95 -4.81
C ARG A 68 -9.24 4.47 -5.06
N TYR A 69 -10.31 4.19 -5.81
CA TYR A 69 -10.65 2.83 -6.23
C TYR A 69 -9.51 2.17 -7.02
N MET A 70 -8.88 2.91 -7.95
CA MET A 70 -7.72 2.42 -8.69
C MET A 70 -6.53 2.13 -7.80
N GLY A 71 -6.25 2.96 -6.80
CA GLY A 71 -5.21 2.67 -5.81
C GLY A 71 -5.45 1.37 -5.04
N GLU A 72 -6.67 1.14 -4.53
CA GLU A 72 -6.98 -0.10 -3.81
C GLU A 72 -6.80 -1.34 -4.69
N VAL A 73 -7.34 -1.31 -5.92
CA VAL A 73 -7.22 -2.42 -6.88
C VAL A 73 -5.77 -2.68 -7.26
N LEU A 74 -5.00 -1.63 -7.59
CA LEU A 74 -3.59 -1.77 -7.94
C LEU A 74 -2.78 -2.31 -6.77
N SER A 75 -3.10 -1.92 -5.53
CA SER A 75 -2.43 -2.43 -4.35
C SER A 75 -2.67 -3.90 -4.08
N GLY A 76 -3.89 -4.38 -4.30
CA GLY A 76 -4.19 -5.80 -4.28
C GLY A 76 -3.42 -6.56 -5.36
N ILE A 77 -3.37 -6.04 -6.59
CA ILE A 77 -2.69 -6.67 -7.74
C ILE A 77 -1.23 -6.87 -7.39
N PHE A 78 -0.61 -5.80 -6.90
CA PHE A 78 0.78 -5.81 -6.47
C PHE A 78 0.99 -6.87 -5.39
N ALA A 79 0.31 -6.79 -4.25
CA ALA A 79 0.45 -7.73 -3.12
C ALA A 79 0.25 -9.21 -3.54
N SER A 80 -0.67 -9.45 -4.46
CA SER A 80 -0.96 -10.78 -5.02
C SER A 80 0.20 -11.33 -5.83
N LEU A 81 0.81 -10.50 -6.68
CA LEU A 81 1.99 -10.90 -7.46
C LEU A 81 3.15 -11.29 -6.53
N PHE A 82 3.40 -10.54 -5.44
CA PHE A 82 4.46 -10.87 -4.48
C PHE A 82 4.21 -12.20 -3.77
N PHE A 83 2.98 -12.46 -3.36
CA PHE A 83 2.64 -13.71 -2.68
C PHE A 83 2.82 -14.90 -3.60
N TRP A 84 2.26 -14.83 -4.81
CA TRP A 84 2.32 -15.95 -5.75
C TRP A 84 3.73 -16.18 -6.31
N SER A 85 4.53 -15.13 -6.53
CA SER A 85 5.94 -15.30 -6.90
C SER A 85 6.72 -16.05 -5.82
N SER A 86 6.44 -15.78 -4.54
CA SER A 86 7.09 -16.45 -3.42
C SER A 86 6.65 -17.91 -3.27
N VAL A 87 5.36 -18.20 -3.49
CA VAL A 87 4.80 -19.57 -3.44
C VAL A 87 5.32 -20.44 -4.58
N VAL A 88 5.30 -19.93 -5.82
CA VAL A 88 5.80 -20.68 -6.99
C VAL A 88 7.28 -20.98 -6.83
N TRP A 89 8.08 -20.02 -6.33
CA TRP A 89 9.50 -20.22 -6.06
C TRP A 89 9.71 -21.36 -5.05
N PHE A 90 8.98 -21.36 -3.93
CA PHE A 90 9.09 -22.39 -2.89
C PHE A 90 8.74 -23.79 -3.41
N LEU A 91 7.68 -23.90 -4.23
CA LEU A 91 7.23 -25.17 -4.79
C LEU A 91 8.13 -25.69 -5.92
N TRP A 92 8.71 -24.81 -6.74
CA TRP A 92 9.53 -25.19 -7.89
C TRP A 92 10.98 -25.51 -7.50
N VAL A 93 11.56 -24.78 -6.54
CA VAL A 93 12.95 -25.01 -6.09
C VAL A 93 13.08 -26.25 -5.19
N GLY A 94 11.98 -26.69 -4.56
CA GLY A 94 11.97 -27.88 -3.69
C GLY A 94 12.40 -29.19 -4.37
N GLU A 95 12.34 -29.29 -5.70
CA GLU A 95 12.76 -30.49 -6.44
C GLU A 95 14.26 -30.49 -6.82
N ALA A 96 14.97 -29.36 -6.70
CA ALA A 96 16.39 -29.22 -7.08
C ALA A 96 17.34 -29.55 -5.90
N GLN A 97 17.50 -30.83 -5.60
CA GLN A 97 17.94 -31.29 -4.28
C GLN A 97 19.46 -31.30 -3.99
N SER A 98 20.36 -30.79 -4.86
CA SER A 98 21.82 -30.96 -4.66
C SER A 98 22.65 -29.69 -4.37
N ALA A 99 22.04 -28.52 -4.18
CA ALA A 99 22.74 -27.27 -3.78
C ALA A 99 22.01 -26.49 -2.65
N PHE A 100 21.19 -27.20 -1.87
CA PHE A 100 19.97 -26.67 -1.26
C PHE A 100 20.13 -25.95 0.09
N GLU A 101 21.16 -26.22 0.91
CA GLU A 101 21.19 -25.69 2.28
C GLU A 101 21.64 -24.21 2.38
N PHE A 102 22.65 -23.80 1.62
CA PHE A 102 23.16 -22.41 1.67
C PHE A 102 22.26 -21.42 0.90
N SER A 103 21.64 -21.89 -0.18
CA SER A 103 20.68 -21.13 -0.99
C SER A 103 19.35 -20.94 -0.25
N ALA A 104 18.81 -21.98 0.38
CA ALA A 104 17.54 -21.91 1.11
C ALA A 104 17.58 -20.95 2.31
N PHE A 105 18.65 -20.94 3.09
CA PHE A 105 18.78 -20.01 4.23
C PHE A 105 18.82 -18.55 3.75
N SER A 106 19.63 -18.27 2.74
CA SER A 106 19.77 -16.92 2.19
C SER A 106 18.45 -16.41 1.59
N ILE A 107 17.68 -17.29 0.95
CA ILE A 107 16.37 -16.95 0.38
C ILE A 107 15.30 -16.78 1.45
N ALA A 108 15.28 -17.65 2.48
CA ALA A 108 14.41 -17.47 3.64
C ALA A 108 14.68 -16.12 4.34
N CYS A 109 15.95 -15.73 4.49
CA CYS A 109 16.32 -14.41 5.00
C CYS A 109 15.81 -13.28 4.10
N ILE A 110 15.96 -13.37 2.78
CA ILE A 110 15.44 -12.37 1.83
C ILE A 110 13.92 -12.24 1.95
N ILE A 111 13.19 -13.36 2.05
CA ILE A 111 11.72 -13.37 2.21
C ILE A 111 11.32 -12.70 3.53
N LEU A 112 11.96 -13.06 4.65
CA LEU A 112 11.66 -12.48 5.97
C LEU A 112 11.98 -10.98 6.02
N ILE A 113 13.10 -10.55 5.43
CA ILE A 113 13.47 -9.13 5.33
C ILE A 113 12.49 -8.40 4.41
N SER A 114 12.08 -9.00 3.29
CA SER A 114 11.08 -8.44 2.38
C SER A 114 9.73 -8.26 3.08
N LEU A 115 9.28 -9.27 3.84
CA LEU A 115 8.06 -9.20 4.66
C LEU A 115 8.16 -8.08 5.72
N TYR A 116 9.29 -7.98 6.42
CA TYR A 116 9.52 -6.90 7.37
C TYR A 116 9.46 -5.52 6.68
N CYS A 117 10.13 -5.38 5.54
CA CYS A 117 10.13 -4.13 4.77
C CYS A 117 8.72 -3.79 4.27
N HIS A 118 7.94 -4.79 3.86
CA HIS A 118 6.55 -4.64 3.46
C HIS A 118 5.70 -4.06 4.59
N LEU A 119 5.73 -4.70 5.76
CA LEU A 119 5.03 -4.22 6.95
C LEU A 119 5.50 -2.83 7.36
N LYS A 120 6.80 -2.54 7.22
CA LYS A 120 7.36 -1.24 7.57
C LYS A 120 6.98 -0.15 6.58
N PHE A 121 6.99 -0.36 5.27
CA PHE A 121 6.57 0.74 4.39
C PHE A 121 5.06 0.98 4.46
N LEU A 122 4.29 -0.03 4.90
CA LEU A 122 2.87 0.09 5.24
C LEU A 122 2.62 0.79 6.59
N SER A 123 3.65 1.10 7.38
CA SER A 123 3.48 1.87 8.62
C SER A 123 3.23 3.35 8.32
N ASP A 124 3.14 4.16 9.39
CA ASP A 124 2.99 5.61 9.26
C ASP A 124 4.09 6.20 8.35
N PRO A 125 3.73 6.99 7.31
CA PRO A 125 4.71 7.67 6.46
C PRO A 125 5.41 8.86 7.13
N GLY A 126 5.02 9.22 8.35
CA GLY A 126 5.42 10.44 9.04
C GLY A 126 4.32 11.49 8.93
N ALA A 127 3.10 11.14 9.32
CA ALA A 127 1.97 12.06 9.38
C ALA A 127 2.26 13.24 10.32
N ILE A 128 1.86 14.44 9.92
CA ILE A 128 2.04 15.67 10.69
C ILE A 128 0.73 15.97 11.41
N GLU A 129 0.79 16.03 12.74
CA GLU A 129 -0.33 16.42 13.58
C GLU A 129 -0.68 17.91 13.40
N PRO A 130 -1.94 18.31 13.69
CA PRO A 130 -2.32 19.71 13.75
C PRO A 130 -1.47 20.49 14.76
N ASP A 131 -0.79 21.55 14.31
CA ASP A 131 0.05 22.38 15.15
C ASP A 131 -0.05 23.84 14.72
N MET A 132 -1.02 24.52 15.32
CA MET A 132 -1.25 25.96 15.13
C MET A 132 -0.24 26.80 15.91
N ILE A 133 0.26 26.29 17.04
CA ILE A 133 1.17 27.05 17.92
C ILE A 133 2.49 27.32 17.19
N SER A 134 3.03 26.30 16.51
CA SER A 134 4.25 26.47 15.70
C SER A 134 4.05 27.41 14.53
N TYR A 135 2.86 27.43 13.90
CA TYR A 135 2.54 28.40 12.85
C TYR A 135 2.53 29.85 13.38
N PHE A 136 1.86 30.09 14.51
CA PHE A 136 1.81 31.43 15.12
C PHE A 136 3.18 31.91 15.55
N ARG A 137 3.98 31.04 16.19
CA ARG A 137 5.36 31.33 16.57
C ARG A 137 6.20 31.72 15.35
N TYR A 138 6.16 30.91 14.29
CA TYR A 138 6.88 31.17 13.05
C TYR A 138 6.49 32.51 12.40
N SER A 139 5.19 32.82 12.38
CA SER A 139 4.66 34.04 11.78
C SER A 139 5.05 35.28 12.59
N TYR A 140 5.04 35.18 13.92
CA TYR A 140 5.47 36.25 14.82
C TYR A 140 6.97 36.53 14.68
N GLU A 141 7.81 35.49 14.67
CA GLU A 141 9.27 35.62 14.55
C GLU A 141 9.70 36.23 13.20
N ARG A 142 8.93 36.00 12.13
CA ARG A 142 9.24 36.55 10.80
C ARG A 142 8.52 37.86 10.46
N GLY A 143 7.56 38.29 11.28
CA GLY A 143 6.72 39.44 10.98
C GLY A 143 5.82 39.27 9.74
N GLU A 144 5.68 38.04 9.22
CA GLU A 144 4.95 37.72 7.99
C GLU A 144 4.17 36.41 8.16
N ALA A 145 2.89 36.43 7.79
CA ALA A 145 2.06 35.23 7.75
C ALA A 145 2.39 34.42 6.48
N ASN A 146 3.19 33.36 6.63
CA ASN A 146 3.52 32.47 5.51
C ASN A 146 2.40 31.44 5.29
N THR A 147 1.34 31.86 4.61
CA THR A 147 0.20 31.02 4.26
C THR A 147 0.59 29.84 3.37
N ALA A 148 1.67 29.96 2.58
CA ALA A 148 2.15 28.88 1.71
C ALA A 148 2.66 27.64 2.48
N ARG A 149 3.05 27.79 3.76
CA ARG A 149 3.44 26.66 4.62
C ARG A 149 2.32 26.19 5.51
N PHE A 150 1.20 26.89 5.60
CA PHE A 150 0.05 26.42 6.35
C PHE A 150 -0.80 25.47 5.50
N CYS A 151 -1.23 24.34 6.08
CA CYS A 151 -2.24 23.48 5.47
C CYS A 151 -3.59 23.81 6.11
N ASP A 152 -4.51 24.34 5.32
CA ASP A 152 -5.90 24.61 5.71
C ASP A 152 -6.66 23.33 6.03
N THR A 153 -6.47 22.28 5.23
CA THR A 153 -7.19 21.00 5.36
C THR A 153 -6.81 20.26 6.65
N CYS A 154 -5.52 20.25 7.00
CA CYS A 154 -5.02 19.56 8.19
C CYS A 154 -4.84 20.48 9.40
N MET A 155 -5.06 21.78 9.25
CA MET A 155 -4.77 22.80 10.27
C MET A 155 -3.37 22.65 10.87
N SER A 156 -2.38 22.40 10.02
CA SER A 156 -1.00 22.11 10.43
C SER A 156 0.03 22.98 9.73
N PHE A 157 1.05 23.40 10.48
CA PHE A 157 2.22 24.03 9.90
C PHE A 157 3.05 22.97 9.17
N ARG A 158 3.28 23.14 7.86
CA ARG A 158 4.06 22.20 7.05
C ARG A 158 5.55 22.53 7.18
N PRO A 159 6.35 21.65 7.81
CA PRO A 159 7.80 21.83 7.83
C PRO A 159 8.40 21.73 6.42
N ILE A 160 9.66 22.13 6.27
CA ILE A 160 10.36 22.12 4.99
C ILE A 160 10.29 20.72 4.35
N ARG A 161 9.99 20.68 3.04
CA ARG A 161 9.77 19.46 2.23
C ARG A 161 8.52 18.64 2.58
N SER A 162 7.64 19.13 3.44
CA SER A 162 6.36 18.46 3.74
C SER A 162 5.27 18.89 2.76
N LYS A 163 4.38 17.96 2.41
CA LYS A 163 3.27 18.22 1.48
C LYS A 163 1.99 17.55 1.97
N HIS A 164 0.86 18.14 1.64
CA HIS A 164 -0.45 17.52 1.84
C HIS A 164 -0.69 16.47 0.75
N CYS A 165 -1.32 15.35 1.12
CA CYS A 165 -1.83 14.37 0.18
C CYS A 165 -3.36 14.41 0.19
N SER A 166 -3.97 14.83 -0.92
CA SER A 166 -5.43 14.83 -1.06
C SER A 166 -6.02 13.42 -0.99
N ASP A 167 -5.29 12.42 -1.52
CA ASP A 167 -5.75 11.02 -1.48
C ASP A 167 -5.85 10.48 -0.05
N CYS A 168 -4.81 10.70 0.77
CA CYS A 168 -4.78 10.25 2.16
C CYS A 168 -5.43 11.23 3.15
N GLY A 169 -5.68 12.48 2.76
CA GLY A 169 -6.22 13.52 3.65
C GLY A 169 -5.26 13.98 4.76
N ILE A 170 -3.96 13.75 4.62
CA ILE A 170 -2.95 14.04 5.66
C ILE A 170 -1.76 14.83 5.11
N CYS A 171 -1.12 15.62 5.96
CA CYS A 171 0.21 16.18 5.72
C CYS A 171 1.28 15.15 6.09
N VAL A 172 2.27 14.97 5.23
CA VAL A 172 3.36 13.99 5.45
C VAL A 172 4.72 14.68 5.42
N TYR A 173 5.56 14.36 6.40
CA TYR A 173 6.92 14.88 6.51
C TYR A 173 7.81 14.31 5.39
N ARG A 174 8.55 15.19 4.69
CA ARG A 174 9.34 14.83 3.50
C ARG A 174 8.58 13.92 2.53
N LYS A 175 7.30 14.23 2.28
CA LYS A 175 6.46 13.47 1.36
C LYS A 175 7.15 13.34 0.00
N ASP A 176 7.36 12.10 -0.40
CA ASP A 176 7.84 11.75 -1.74
C ASP A 176 6.63 11.66 -2.69
N HIS A 177 5.85 10.58 -2.59
CA HIS A 177 4.67 10.37 -3.41
C HIS A 177 3.53 9.64 -2.66
N HIS A 178 2.33 9.64 -3.24
CA HIS A 178 1.29 8.68 -2.89
C HIS A 178 1.43 7.50 -3.83
N CYS A 179 1.69 6.31 -3.29
CA CYS A 179 1.90 5.13 -4.09
C CYS A 179 0.57 4.38 -4.24
N TYR A 180 0.00 4.44 -5.44
CA TYR A 180 -1.22 3.71 -5.78
C TYR A 180 -1.03 2.20 -5.70
N PHE A 181 0.19 1.67 -5.90
CA PHE A 181 0.48 0.23 -5.79
C PHE A 181 0.48 -0.32 -4.37
N ILE A 182 0.40 0.53 -3.34
CA ILE A 182 0.29 0.11 -1.94
C ILE A 182 -0.81 0.88 -1.21
N HIS A 183 -1.53 1.73 -1.96
CA HIS A 183 -2.54 2.67 -1.48
C HIS A 183 -2.10 3.44 -0.22
N LYS A 184 -0.85 3.96 -0.24
CA LYS A 184 -0.25 4.65 0.91
C LYS A 184 0.75 5.71 0.50
N CYS A 185 0.89 6.75 1.32
CA CYS A 185 1.97 7.72 1.16
C CYS A 185 3.33 7.12 1.48
N ILE A 186 4.34 7.56 0.76
CA ILE A 186 5.74 7.37 1.07
C ILE A 186 6.32 8.71 1.55
N GLY A 187 6.91 8.70 2.73
CA GLY A 187 7.45 9.86 3.43
C GLY A 187 8.64 9.48 4.31
N ALA A 188 9.00 10.38 5.22
CA ALA A 188 10.25 10.27 5.97
C ALA A 188 10.43 8.95 6.73
N GLU A 189 9.37 8.45 7.36
CA GLU A 189 9.45 7.29 8.27
C GLU A 189 9.41 5.94 7.56
N ASN A 190 8.94 5.90 6.31
CA ASN A 190 8.68 4.65 5.59
C ASN A 190 9.42 4.54 4.24
N HIS A 191 10.05 5.62 3.77
CA HIS A 191 10.77 5.67 2.49
C HIS A 191 11.94 4.67 2.39
N ARG A 192 12.70 4.46 3.48
CA ARG A 192 13.82 3.50 3.47
C ARG A 192 13.34 2.06 3.28
N ALA A 193 12.28 1.68 3.98
CA ALA A 193 11.67 0.36 3.87
C ALA A 193 11.07 0.15 2.47
N PHE A 194 10.45 1.18 1.90
CA PHE A 194 9.92 1.14 0.53
C PHE A 194 11.02 0.85 -0.49
N PHE A 195 12.13 1.58 -0.42
CA PHE A 195 13.25 1.39 -1.34
C PHE A 195 13.91 0.01 -1.17
N LEU A 196 14.19 -0.39 0.07
CA LEU A 196 14.82 -1.68 0.36
C LEU A 196 13.94 -2.85 -0.10
N PHE A 197 12.62 -2.78 0.08
CA PHE A 197 11.68 -3.76 -0.42
C PHE A 197 11.78 -3.93 -1.94
N HIS A 198 11.74 -2.82 -2.70
CA HIS A 198 11.84 -2.87 -4.17
C HIS A 198 13.17 -3.48 -4.61
N PHE A 199 14.27 -3.08 -3.96
CA PHE A 199 15.61 -3.58 -4.29
C PHE A 199 15.75 -5.09 -4.04
N LEU A 200 15.31 -5.58 -2.88
CA LEU A 200 15.33 -7.02 -2.57
C LEU A 200 14.49 -7.83 -3.53
N HIS A 201 13.37 -7.27 -4.00
CA HIS A 201 12.51 -7.96 -4.93
C HIS A 201 13.12 -8.09 -6.33
N ILE A 202 13.82 -7.06 -6.81
CA ILE A 202 14.57 -7.12 -8.07
C ILE A 202 15.62 -8.22 -7.99
N ILE A 203 16.33 -8.33 -6.87
CA ILE A 203 17.33 -9.37 -6.64
C ILE A 203 16.69 -10.76 -6.67
N LEU A 204 15.56 -10.95 -5.98
CA LEU A 204 14.85 -12.23 -5.97
C LEU A 204 14.39 -12.64 -7.38
N GLN A 205 13.85 -11.71 -8.16
CA GLN A 205 13.44 -11.96 -9.54
C GLN A 205 14.63 -12.32 -10.44
N TYR A 206 15.76 -11.64 -10.28
CA TYR A 206 16.98 -11.99 -11.01
C TYR A 206 17.42 -13.43 -10.70
N PHE A 207 17.45 -13.84 -9.44
CA PHE A 207 17.78 -15.21 -9.07
C PHE A 207 16.81 -16.23 -9.67
N PHE A 208 15.51 -15.94 -9.68
CA PHE A 208 14.49 -16.82 -10.28
C PHE A 208 14.65 -17.02 -11.79
N ILE A 209 15.14 -16.03 -12.52
CA ILE A 209 15.32 -16.15 -13.97
C ILE A 209 16.57 -16.96 -14.32
N HIS A 210 17.59 -16.92 -13.46
CA HIS A 210 18.91 -17.46 -13.75
C HIS A 210 19.22 -18.83 -13.10
N PHE A 211 18.35 -19.31 -12.22
CA PHE A 211 18.43 -20.61 -11.54
C PHE A 211 17.09 -21.31 -11.57
#